data_AF-A0A8S0YJS0-F1
#
_entry.id   AF-A0A8S0YJS0-F1
#
_cell.length_a   1.000
_cell.length_b   1.000
_cell.length_c   1.000
_cell.angle_alpha   90.00
_cell.angle_beta   90.00
_cell.angle_gamma   90.00
#
_symmetry.space_group_name_H-M   'P 1'
#
loop_
_entity.id
_entity.type
_entity.pdbx_description
1 polymer ?
#
loop_
_entity_poly.entity_id
_entity_poly.type
_entity_poly.pdbx_seq_one_letter_code
_entity_poly.pdbx_strand_id
1 'polypeptide(L)'
;MIGVIVNTVAVIIGSIVGLLFKKGISKKVTDAVMVGIGLCTVYIGISGTLKGKNTLILIISIVIGTIIGTWIDIDKRINALGEWIGKRFRASSDNSISVAEGFVTASLLFCIGAMTIVGSLNAGLIGDNTMLFTKSVLDLISSTILSVSLGIGVLFSASFVFIFQGAIVLLAQFLQPILTNSAIGEITCTGSLMIIALGLNIIGVTKIKVANYLPAIIVTPILCWIVTLI
;
A
#
# COMPACT_ATOMS: atom_id res chain seq x y z
N MET A 1 -1.92 19.36 0.92
CA MET A 1 -1.99 18.72 -0.42
C MET A 1 -0.65 18.64 -1.15
N ILE A 2 0.27 19.60 -1.00
CA ILE A 2 1.56 19.62 -1.72
C ILE A 2 2.34 18.31 -1.53
N GLY A 3 2.45 17.80 -0.30
CA GLY A 3 3.15 16.53 -0.02
C GLY A 3 2.57 15.33 -0.77
N VAL A 4 1.26 15.26 -0.94
CA VAL A 4 0.57 14.18 -1.69
C VAL A 4 0.93 14.25 -3.17
N ILE A 5 0.94 15.46 -3.74
CA ILE A 5 1.32 15.68 -5.14
C ILE A 5 2.77 15.27 -5.36
N VAL A 6 3.68 15.69 -4.47
CA VAL A 6 5.09 15.32 -4.54
C VAL A 6 5.27 13.80 -4.45
N ASN A 7 4.58 13.13 -3.52
CA ASN A 7 4.65 11.66 -3.39
C ASN A 7 4.12 10.96 -4.65
N THR A 8 3.02 11.46 -5.20
CA THR A 8 2.42 10.92 -6.43
C THR A 8 3.39 11.05 -7.61
N VAL A 9 3.99 12.23 -7.79
CA VAL A 9 4.97 12.49 -8.85
C VAL A 9 6.22 11.64 -8.65
N ALA A 10 6.68 11.47 -7.41
CA ALA A 10 7.80 10.61 -7.07
C ALA A 10 7.57 9.15 -7.48
N VAL A 11 6.37 8.61 -7.21
CA VAL A 11 5.97 7.25 -7.66
C VAL A 11 5.94 7.16 -9.20
N ILE A 12 5.42 8.18 -9.89
CA ILE A 12 5.38 8.21 -11.36
C ILE A 12 6.80 8.20 -11.92
N ILE A 13 7.66 9.11 -11.46
CA ILE A 13 9.05 9.23 -11.92
C ILE A 13 9.80 7.94 -11.65
N GLY A 14 9.76 7.42 -10.42
CA GLY A 14 10.42 6.17 -10.07
C GLY A 14 9.93 5.01 -10.93
N SER A 15 8.62 4.90 -11.13
CA SER A 15 8.04 3.86 -11.99
C SER A 15 8.53 3.96 -13.44
N ILE A 16 8.55 5.16 -14.03
CA ILE A 16 9.04 5.39 -15.41
C ILE A 16 10.52 4.99 -15.52
N VAL A 17 11.34 5.46 -14.58
CA VAL A 17 12.77 5.14 -14.53
C VAL A 17 12.96 3.61 -14.45
N GLY A 18 12.24 2.93 -13.56
CA GLY A 18 12.30 1.47 -13.44
C GLY A 18 11.91 0.73 -14.73
N LEU A 19 10.91 1.22 -15.47
CA LEU A 19 10.50 0.61 -16.75
C LEU A 19 11.56 0.76 -17.84
N LEU A 20 12.31 1.87 -17.85
CA LEU A 20 13.40 2.06 -18.80
C LEU A 20 14.53 1.06 -18.53
N PHE A 21 14.85 0.82 -17.25
CA PHE A 21 15.87 -0.15 -16.85
C PHE A 21 15.44 -1.62 -17.03
N LYS A 22 14.13 -1.90 -17.07
CA LYS A 22 13.60 -3.27 -17.24
C LYS A 22 14.16 -4.00 -18.47
N LYS A 23 14.40 -3.31 -19.59
CA LYS A 23 14.90 -3.93 -20.83
C LYS A 23 16.35 -4.40 -20.75
N GLY A 24 17.15 -3.88 -19.81
CA GLY A 24 18.58 -4.20 -19.68
C GLY A 24 18.90 -5.32 -18.67
N ILE A 25 17.91 -5.81 -17.93
CA ILE A 25 18.11 -6.71 -16.80
C ILE A 25 17.69 -8.13 -17.17
N SER A 26 18.57 -9.11 -16.93
CA SER A 26 18.27 -10.52 -17.19
C SER A 26 17.16 -11.03 -16.26
N LYS A 27 16.32 -11.96 -16.75
CA LYS A 27 15.23 -12.56 -15.98
C LYS A 27 15.71 -13.15 -14.64
N LYS A 28 16.89 -13.80 -14.64
CA LYS A 28 17.51 -14.36 -13.42
C LYS A 28 17.77 -13.28 -12.35
N VAL A 29 18.21 -12.09 -12.77
CA VAL A 29 18.42 -10.96 -11.86
C VAL A 29 17.09 -10.40 -11.39
N THR A 30 16.10 -10.25 -12.28
CA THR A 30 14.75 -9.81 -11.90
C THR A 30 14.12 -10.74 -10.86
N ASP A 31 14.19 -12.06 -11.06
CA ASP A 31 13.63 -13.04 -10.13
C ASP A 31 14.34 -12.98 -8.76
N ALA A 32 15.68 -12.85 -8.74
CA ALA A 32 16.43 -12.70 -7.50
C ALA A 32 16.11 -11.39 -6.77
N VAL A 33 15.95 -10.28 -7.51
CA VAL A 33 15.54 -8.99 -6.96
C VAL A 33 14.14 -9.05 -6.38
N MET A 34 13.20 -9.73 -7.03
CA MET A 34 11.84 -9.94 -6.51
C MET A 34 11.84 -10.63 -5.15
N VAL A 35 12.62 -11.71 -5.01
CA VAL A 35 12.77 -12.39 -3.70
C VAL A 35 13.35 -11.42 -2.66
N GLY A 36 14.37 -10.64 -3.02
CA GLY A 36 14.95 -9.62 -2.14
C GLY A 36 13.93 -8.57 -1.68
N ILE A 37 13.13 -8.02 -2.61
CA ILE A 37 12.04 -7.09 -2.28
C ILE A 37 11.03 -7.74 -1.36
N GLY A 38 10.63 -8.99 -1.64
CA GLY A 38 9.69 -9.73 -0.81
C GLY A 38 10.19 -9.90 0.62
N LEU A 39 11.48 -10.25 0.80
CA LEU A 39 12.12 -10.34 2.11
C LEU A 39 12.16 -8.99 2.83
N CYS A 40 12.54 -7.91 2.14
CA CYS A 40 12.48 -6.55 2.72
C CYS A 40 11.06 -6.16 3.11
N THR A 41 10.07 -6.53 2.30
CA THR A 41 8.64 -6.28 2.56
C THR A 41 8.19 -7.01 3.82
N VAL A 42 8.56 -8.29 3.98
CA VAL A 42 8.31 -9.05 5.21
C VAL A 42 8.97 -8.39 6.42
N TYR A 43 10.24 -7.96 6.31
CA TYR A 43 10.95 -7.27 7.39
C TYR A 43 10.24 -5.97 7.82
N ILE A 44 9.81 -5.15 6.86
CA ILE A 44 9.03 -3.93 7.10
C ILE A 44 7.72 -4.27 7.81
N GLY A 45 7.04 -5.32 7.36
CA GLY A 45 5.83 -5.84 7.98
C GLY A 45 6.06 -6.26 9.44
N ILE A 46 7.04 -7.11 9.71
CA ILE A 46 7.36 -7.56 11.09
C ILE A 46 7.65 -6.34 11.98
N SER A 47 8.51 -5.43 11.51
CA SER A 47 8.88 -4.21 12.26
C SER A 47 7.66 -3.32 12.57
N GLY A 48 6.68 -3.28 11.68
CA GLY A 48 5.46 -2.50 11.90
C GLY A 48 4.42 -3.20 12.78
N THR A 49 4.34 -4.54 12.77
CA THR A 49 3.45 -5.29 13.69
C THR A 49 3.79 -5.07 15.16
N LEU A 50 5.06 -4.79 15.47
CA LEU A 50 5.52 -4.52 16.84
C LEU A 50 5.11 -3.12 17.37
N LYS A 51 4.47 -2.29 16.55
CA LYS A 51 4.03 -0.93 16.96
C LYS A 51 2.64 -0.89 17.60
N GLY A 52 1.83 -1.94 17.39
CA GLY A 52 0.52 -2.08 18.03
C GLY A 52 0.66 -2.51 19.49
N LYS A 53 -0.35 -2.17 20.30
CA LYS A 53 -0.40 -2.55 21.73
C LYS A 53 -1.52 -3.55 22.03
N ASN A 54 -2.58 -3.57 21.21
CA ASN A 54 -3.77 -4.36 21.48
C ASN A 54 -4.01 -5.43 20.42
N THR A 55 -3.49 -6.63 20.69
CA THR A 55 -3.65 -7.81 19.84
C THR A 55 -5.12 -8.18 19.59
N LEU A 56 -6.02 -7.88 20.53
CA LEU A 56 -7.44 -8.21 20.39
C LEU A 56 -8.13 -7.30 19.36
N ILE A 57 -7.80 -6.00 19.35
CA ILE A 57 -8.25 -5.07 18.31
C ILE A 57 -7.75 -5.52 16.95
N LEU A 58 -6.48 -5.90 16.84
CA LEU A 58 -5.90 -6.43 15.60
C LEU A 58 -6.69 -7.65 15.09
N ILE A 59 -6.89 -8.67 15.93
CA ILE A 59 -7.59 -9.90 15.54
C ILE A 59 -9.01 -9.60 15.06
N ILE A 60 -9.78 -8.83 15.83
CA ILE A 60 -11.16 -8.51 15.48
C ILE A 60 -11.21 -7.68 14.19
N SER A 61 -10.32 -6.70 14.03
CA SER A 61 -10.26 -5.86 12.83
C SER A 61 -9.97 -6.67 11.58
N ILE A 62 -9.02 -7.61 11.66
CA ILE A 62 -8.70 -8.53 10.57
C ILE A 62 -9.90 -9.42 10.26
N VAL A 63 -10.54 -10.04 11.26
CA VAL A 63 -11.69 -10.93 11.02
C VAL A 63 -12.84 -10.18 10.37
N ILE A 64 -13.31 -9.08 10.97
CA ILE A 64 -14.41 -8.28 10.44
C ILE A 64 -14.05 -7.71 9.06
N GLY A 65 -12.85 -7.14 8.93
CA GLY A 65 -12.38 -6.58 7.68
C GLY A 65 -12.32 -7.59 6.55
N THR A 66 -11.86 -8.82 6.84
CA THR A 66 -11.80 -9.91 5.86
C THR A 66 -13.19 -10.40 5.47
N ILE A 67 -14.13 -10.51 6.42
CA ILE A 67 -15.53 -10.88 6.12
C ILE A 67 -16.12 -9.85 5.15
N ILE A 68 -16.01 -8.56 5.48
CA ILE A 68 -16.53 -7.47 4.64
C ILE A 68 -15.84 -7.49 3.25
N GLY A 69 -14.51 -7.55 3.22
CA GLY A 69 -13.76 -7.46 1.97
C GLY A 69 -13.91 -8.69 1.07
N THR A 70 -14.08 -9.88 1.65
CA THR A 70 -14.37 -11.11 0.90
C THR A 70 -15.80 -11.10 0.36
N TRP A 71 -16.76 -10.56 1.11
CA TRP A 71 -18.13 -10.44 0.64
C TRP A 71 -18.26 -9.47 -0.55
N ILE A 72 -17.49 -8.38 -0.54
CA ILE A 72 -17.38 -7.42 -1.64
C ILE A 72 -16.51 -7.96 -2.80
N ASP A 73 -15.60 -8.89 -2.50
CA ASP A 73 -14.53 -9.44 -3.35
C ASP A 73 -13.65 -8.34 -3.95
N ILE A 74 -13.04 -7.55 -3.05
CA ILE A 74 -12.20 -6.38 -3.39
C ILE A 74 -11.03 -6.78 -4.30
N ASP A 75 -10.40 -7.92 -4.01
CA ASP A 75 -9.30 -8.48 -4.80
C ASP A 75 -9.70 -8.68 -6.26
N LYS A 76 -10.85 -9.31 -6.51
CA LYS A 76 -11.38 -9.49 -7.87
C LYS A 76 -11.67 -8.17 -8.56
N ARG A 77 -12.23 -7.19 -7.86
CA ARG A 77 -12.52 -5.86 -8.42
C ARG A 77 -11.25 -5.12 -8.80
N ILE A 78 -10.24 -5.14 -7.93
CA ILE A 78 -8.97 -4.50 -8.22
C ILE A 78 -8.25 -5.20 -9.39
N ASN A 79 -8.27 -6.54 -9.42
CA ASN A 79 -7.70 -7.29 -10.53
C ASN A 79 -8.39 -6.97 -11.85
N ALA A 80 -9.73 -6.89 -11.87
CA ALA A 80 -10.50 -6.49 -13.05
C ALA A 80 -10.16 -5.05 -13.51
N LEU A 81 -9.94 -4.12 -12.58
CA LEU A 81 -9.47 -2.76 -12.91
C LEU A 81 -8.08 -2.79 -13.55
N GLY A 82 -7.15 -3.56 -12.99
CA GLY A 82 -5.80 -3.71 -13.53
C GLY A 82 -5.79 -4.32 -14.94
N GLU A 83 -6.64 -5.33 -15.18
CA GLU A 83 -6.82 -5.92 -16.51
C GLU A 83 -7.43 -4.94 -17.53
N TRP A 84 -8.45 -4.18 -17.11
CA TRP A 84 -9.07 -3.16 -17.97
C TRP A 84 -8.06 -2.09 -18.39
N ILE A 85 -7.23 -1.63 -17.46
CA ILE A 85 -6.13 -0.70 -17.73
C ILE A 85 -5.11 -1.35 -18.67
N GLY A 86 -4.68 -2.58 -18.39
CA GLY A 86 -3.70 -3.31 -19.21
C GLY A 86 -4.13 -3.46 -20.67
N LYS A 87 -5.40 -3.78 -20.92
CA LYS A 87 -5.99 -3.88 -22.27
C LYS A 87 -5.97 -2.53 -23.00
N ARG A 88 -6.22 -1.42 -22.30
CA ARG A 88 -6.28 -0.08 -22.91
C ARG A 88 -4.90 0.46 -23.29
N PHE A 89 -3.86 0.08 -22.57
CA PHE A 89 -2.49 0.57 -22.79
C PHE A 89 -1.62 -0.35 -23.70
N ARG A 90 -2.22 -1.32 -24.39
CA ARG A 90 -1.52 -2.22 -25.35
C ARG A 90 -0.23 -2.84 -24.78
N ALA A 91 -0.19 -3.14 -23.48
CA ALA A 91 0.87 -3.97 -22.96
C ALA A 91 0.72 -5.35 -23.63
N SER A 92 1.67 -5.73 -24.49
CA SER A 92 1.60 -6.98 -25.27
C SER A 92 1.20 -8.16 -24.39
N SER A 93 0.33 -9.01 -24.94
CA SER A 93 -0.33 -10.17 -24.32
C SER A 93 0.59 -11.26 -23.74
N ASP A 94 1.91 -11.02 -23.68
CA ASP A 94 2.93 -12.05 -23.52
C ASP A 94 3.80 -11.88 -22.26
N ASN A 95 3.55 -10.85 -21.43
CA ASN A 95 4.24 -10.72 -20.13
C ASN A 95 3.34 -11.20 -18.99
N SER A 96 3.71 -12.36 -18.45
CA SER A 96 3.09 -13.15 -17.39
C SER A 96 3.00 -12.49 -16.00
N ILE A 97 3.21 -11.18 -15.89
CA ILE A 97 2.97 -10.42 -14.66
C ILE A 97 1.77 -9.52 -14.94
N SER A 98 0.67 -9.78 -14.25
CA SER A 98 -0.53 -8.99 -14.48
C SER A 98 -0.26 -7.53 -14.08
N VAL A 99 -0.68 -6.59 -14.92
CA VAL A 99 -0.68 -5.15 -14.57
C VAL A 99 -1.40 -4.93 -13.24
N ALA A 100 -2.40 -5.76 -12.96
CA ALA A 100 -3.09 -5.86 -11.68
C ALA A 100 -2.16 -6.17 -10.50
N GLU A 101 -1.30 -7.18 -10.60
CA GLU A 101 -0.38 -7.59 -9.52
C GLU A 101 0.60 -6.47 -9.18
N GLY A 102 1.18 -5.82 -10.18
CA GLY A 102 2.04 -4.65 -9.97
C GLY A 102 1.28 -3.48 -9.33
N PHE A 103 0.07 -3.21 -9.80
CA PHE A 103 -0.81 -2.17 -9.25
C PHE A 103 -1.17 -2.43 -7.79
N VAL A 104 -1.65 -3.64 -7.47
CA VAL A 104 -2.07 -4.05 -6.12
C VAL A 104 -0.88 -3.98 -5.17
N THR A 105 0.23 -4.61 -5.55
CA THR A 105 1.43 -4.69 -4.70
C THR A 105 1.95 -3.31 -4.34
N ALA A 106 2.12 -2.44 -5.34
CA ALA A 106 2.62 -1.09 -5.13
C ALA A 106 1.61 -0.23 -4.34
N SER A 107 0.31 -0.32 -4.65
CA SER A 107 -0.73 0.43 -3.95
C SER A 107 -0.78 0.11 -2.46
N LEU A 108 -0.74 -1.19 -2.13
CA LEU A 108 -0.72 -1.66 -0.74
C LEU A 108 0.56 -1.21 -0.03
N LEU A 109 1.73 -1.44 -0.64
CA LEU A 109 3.02 -1.09 -0.05
C LEU A 109 3.16 0.42 0.21
N PHE A 110 2.67 1.26 -0.71
CA PHE A 110 2.74 2.71 -0.55
C PHE A 110 1.70 3.26 0.42
N CYS A 111 0.48 2.71 0.45
CA CYS A 111 -0.62 3.31 1.20
C CYS A 111 -0.80 2.75 2.61
N ILE A 112 -0.41 1.50 2.84
CA ILE A 112 -0.63 0.81 4.12
C ILE A 112 0.58 1.08 5.04
N GLY A 113 0.64 2.29 5.59
CA GLY A 113 1.71 2.66 6.51
C GLY A 113 1.36 3.84 7.41
N ALA A 114 1.94 3.86 8.61
CA ALA A 114 1.77 4.95 9.59
C ALA A 114 2.07 6.31 8.97
N MET A 115 3.18 6.41 8.21
CA MET A 115 3.61 7.67 7.60
C MET A 115 2.61 8.19 6.56
N THR A 116 1.90 7.31 5.87
CA THR A 116 0.84 7.69 4.93
C THR A 116 -0.27 8.40 5.67
N ILE A 117 -0.74 7.81 6.78
CA ILE A 117 -1.88 8.32 7.53
C ILE A 117 -1.50 9.56 8.31
N VAL A 118 -0.44 9.50 9.12
CA VAL A 118 0.05 10.62 9.94
C VAL A 118 0.53 11.77 9.06
N GLY A 119 1.26 11.48 8.00
CA GLY A 119 1.72 12.51 7.06
C GLY A 119 0.56 13.20 6.35
N SER A 120 -0.46 12.45 5.93
CA SER A 120 -1.66 13.04 5.31
C SER A 120 -2.50 13.83 6.31
N LEU A 121 -2.64 13.37 7.56
CA LEU A 121 -3.31 14.11 8.62
C LEU A 121 -2.58 15.42 8.94
N ASN A 122 -1.27 15.38 9.18
CA ASN A 122 -0.50 16.58 9.50
C ASN A 122 -0.55 17.60 8.36
N ALA A 123 -0.47 17.13 7.12
CA ALA A 123 -0.58 17.97 5.94
C ALA A 123 -1.97 18.61 5.77
N GLY A 124 -3.03 17.97 6.27
CA GLY A 124 -4.40 18.49 6.23
C GLY A 124 -4.79 19.36 7.44
N LEU A 125 -4.27 19.06 8.63
CA LEU A 125 -4.62 19.76 9.87
C LEU A 125 -3.77 21.01 10.12
N ILE A 126 -2.46 20.89 9.95
CA ILE A 126 -1.49 21.94 10.32
C ILE A 126 -0.62 22.39 9.15
N GLY A 127 -0.83 21.83 7.96
CA GLY A 127 -0.08 22.16 6.75
C GLY A 127 1.36 21.63 6.71
N ASP A 128 1.76 20.77 7.65
CA ASP A 128 3.09 20.17 7.68
C ASP A 128 3.18 18.98 6.72
N ASN A 129 4.01 19.11 5.69
CA ASN A 129 4.21 18.09 4.66
C ASN A 129 5.53 17.32 4.81
N THR A 130 6.30 17.57 5.87
CA THR A 130 7.65 17.01 6.07
C THR A 130 7.65 15.49 6.01
N MET A 131 6.68 14.84 6.66
CA MET A 131 6.56 13.38 6.66
C MET A 131 6.21 12.81 5.27
N LEU A 132 5.38 13.52 4.49
CA LEU A 132 5.05 13.13 3.12
C LEU A 132 6.24 13.33 2.17
N PHE A 133 7.08 14.35 2.38
CA PHE A 133 8.32 14.52 1.62
C PHE A 133 9.32 13.40 1.90
N THR A 134 9.52 13.04 3.17
CA THR A 134 10.33 11.87 3.53
C THR A 134 9.79 10.61 2.85
N LYS A 135 8.46 10.42 2.88
CA LYS A 135 7.82 9.29 2.21
C LYS A 135 8.01 9.31 0.69
N SER A 136 7.99 10.48 0.06
CA SER A 136 8.20 10.63 -1.38
C SER A 136 9.54 10.07 -1.84
N VAL A 137 10.59 10.26 -1.04
CA VAL A 137 11.91 9.67 -1.33
C VAL A 137 11.87 8.15 -1.24
N LEU A 138 11.22 7.60 -0.22
CA LEU A 138 11.07 6.15 -0.04
C LEU A 138 10.26 5.54 -1.20
N ASP A 139 9.10 6.11 -1.50
CA ASP A 139 8.21 5.63 -2.55
C ASP A 139 8.83 5.80 -3.95
N LEU A 140 9.70 6.80 -4.19
CA LEU A 140 10.50 6.92 -5.42
C LEU A 140 11.44 5.74 -5.61
N ILE A 141 12.21 5.40 -4.57
CA ILE A 141 13.17 4.29 -4.62
C ILE A 141 12.41 2.97 -4.79
N SER A 142 11.39 2.75 -3.95
CA SER A 142 10.58 1.53 -4.00
C SER A 142 9.85 1.37 -5.33
N SER A 143 9.24 2.43 -5.88
CA SER A 143 8.57 2.35 -7.19
C SER A 143 9.54 2.06 -8.34
N THR A 144 10.76 2.58 -8.28
CA THR A 144 11.80 2.23 -9.27
C THR A 144 12.09 0.73 -9.26
N ILE A 145 12.38 0.18 -8.08
CA ILE A 145 12.75 -1.23 -7.92
C ILE A 145 11.55 -2.15 -8.24
N LEU A 146 10.36 -1.81 -7.75
CA LEU A 146 9.14 -2.56 -8.02
C LEU A 146 8.80 -2.52 -9.51
N SER A 147 8.97 -1.39 -10.19
CA SER A 147 8.58 -1.25 -11.60
C SER A 147 9.52 -2.00 -12.56
N VAL A 148 10.81 -2.12 -12.22
CA VAL A 148 11.74 -3.04 -12.92
C VAL A 148 11.18 -4.45 -12.93
N SER A 149 10.61 -4.88 -11.81
CA SER A 149 10.24 -6.28 -11.59
C SER A 149 8.79 -6.57 -11.98
N LEU A 150 7.85 -5.80 -11.44
CA LEU A 150 6.41 -5.92 -11.62
C LEU A 150 5.87 -5.16 -12.85
N GLY A 151 6.70 -4.32 -13.48
CA GLY A 151 6.35 -3.62 -14.71
C GLY A 151 5.36 -2.47 -14.52
N ILE A 152 4.63 -2.16 -15.60
CA ILE A 152 3.83 -0.94 -15.76
C ILE A 152 2.70 -0.80 -14.73
N GLY A 153 2.28 -1.90 -14.09
CA GLY A 153 1.28 -1.89 -13.02
C GLY A 153 1.61 -0.92 -11.88
N VAL A 154 2.90 -0.80 -11.53
CA VAL A 154 3.38 0.10 -10.47
C VAL A 154 3.12 1.57 -10.80
N LEU A 155 3.21 1.97 -12.07
CA LEU A 155 2.93 3.35 -12.48
C LEU A 155 1.47 3.74 -12.17
N PHE A 156 0.54 2.81 -12.31
CA PHE A 156 -0.88 3.07 -12.03
C PHE A 156 -1.17 3.22 -10.53
N SER A 157 -0.31 2.69 -9.64
CA SER A 157 -0.50 2.87 -8.20
C SER A 157 -0.37 4.33 -7.77
N ALA A 158 0.29 5.18 -8.56
CA ALA A 158 0.33 6.63 -8.32
C ALA A 158 -1.08 7.24 -8.21
N SER A 159 -2.03 6.76 -9.03
CA SER A 159 -3.42 7.22 -8.97
C SER A 159 -4.07 6.83 -7.64
N PHE A 160 -3.83 5.60 -7.17
CA PHE A 160 -4.34 5.13 -5.89
C PHE A 160 -3.71 5.89 -4.72
N VAL A 161 -2.39 6.13 -4.75
CA VAL A 161 -1.66 6.95 -3.77
C VAL A 161 -2.25 8.35 -3.68
N PHE A 162 -2.47 9.00 -4.82
CA PHE A 162 -3.05 10.34 -4.87
C PHE A 162 -4.46 10.38 -4.26
N ILE A 163 -5.32 9.45 -4.65
CA ILE A 163 -6.69 9.37 -4.14
C ILE A 163 -6.70 9.07 -2.64
N PHE A 164 -5.93 8.07 -2.20
CA PHE A 164 -5.94 7.62 -0.81
C PHE A 164 -5.38 8.68 0.14
N GLN A 165 -4.18 9.21 -0.15
CA GLN A 165 -3.57 10.25 0.68
C GLN A 165 -4.34 11.56 0.57
N GLY A 166 -4.78 11.93 -0.64
CA GLY A 166 -5.56 13.14 -0.88
C GLY A 166 -6.89 13.13 -0.13
N ALA A 167 -7.59 12.00 -0.10
CA ALA A 167 -8.81 11.85 0.69
C ALA A 167 -8.57 12.07 2.19
N ILE A 168 -7.47 11.53 2.74
CA ILE A 168 -7.12 11.74 4.16
C ILE A 168 -6.82 13.22 4.42
N VAL A 169 -6.05 13.88 3.56
CA VAL A 169 -5.74 15.32 3.71
C VAL A 169 -7.02 16.16 3.69
N LEU A 170 -7.93 15.89 2.74
CA LEU A 170 -9.18 16.65 2.59
C LEU A 170 -10.15 16.41 3.76
N LEU A 171 -10.17 15.19 4.30
CA LEU A 171 -11.03 14.81 5.42
C LEU A 171 -10.34 14.94 6.79
N ALA A 172 -9.15 15.53 6.86
CA ALA A 172 -8.30 15.47 8.04
C ALA A 172 -8.99 16.01 9.31
N GLN A 173 -9.74 17.11 9.19
CA GLN A 173 -10.49 17.70 10.31
C GLN A 173 -11.55 16.74 10.88
N PHE A 174 -12.22 15.97 10.03
CA PHE A 174 -13.21 14.97 10.45
C PHE A 174 -12.57 13.70 10.99
N LEU A 175 -11.38 13.35 10.49
CA LEU A 175 -10.67 12.13 10.87
C LEU A 175 -9.81 12.29 12.14
N GLN A 176 -9.38 13.50 12.48
CA GLN A 176 -8.57 13.81 13.67
C GLN A 176 -9.08 13.16 14.98
N PRO A 177 -10.38 13.20 15.34
CA PRO A 177 -10.85 12.60 16.59
C PRO A 177 -10.76 11.06 16.62
N ILE A 178 -10.80 10.43 15.45
CA ILE A 178 -10.80 8.96 15.31
C ILE A 178 -9.35 8.44 15.20
N LEU A 179 -8.48 9.17 14.50
CA LEU A 179 -7.10 8.78 14.23
C LEU A 179 -6.14 9.28 15.32
N THR A 180 -6.37 8.85 16.56
CA THR A 180 -5.45 9.10 17.68
C THR A 180 -4.12 8.36 17.50
N ASN A 181 -3.08 8.76 18.23
CA ASN A 181 -1.77 8.07 18.20
C ASN A 181 -1.89 6.57 18.47
N SER A 182 -2.80 6.16 19.35
CA SER A 182 -3.06 4.74 19.62
C SER A 182 -3.72 4.06 18.42
N ALA A 183 -4.75 4.67 17.83
CA ALA A 183 -5.42 4.13 16.65
C ALA A 183 -4.47 4.03 15.45
N ILE A 184 -3.60 5.02 15.24
CA ILE A 184 -2.54 4.97 14.23
C ILE A 184 -1.60 3.80 14.46
N GLY A 185 -1.21 3.53 15.71
CA GLY A 185 -0.40 2.36 16.07
C GLY A 185 -1.09 1.03 15.69
N GLU A 186 -2.37 0.89 16.00
CA GLU A 186 -3.15 -0.30 15.67
C GLU A 186 -3.39 -0.45 14.15
N ILE A 187 -3.65 0.65 13.43
CA ILE A 187 -3.75 0.63 11.97
C ILE A 187 -2.41 0.21 11.36
N THR A 188 -1.31 0.72 11.90
CA THR A 188 0.03 0.34 11.46
C THR A 188 0.25 -1.15 11.64
N CYS A 189 -0.10 -1.69 12.81
CA CYS A 189 0.00 -3.12 13.07
C CYS A 189 -0.85 -3.95 12.10
N THR A 190 -2.13 -3.58 11.93
CA THR A 190 -3.08 -4.23 11.01
C THR A 190 -2.56 -4.22 9.58
N GLY A 191 -2.10 -3.06 9.13
CA GLY A 191 -1.54 -2.89 7.80
C GLY A 191 -0.23 -3.62 7.59
N SER A 192 0.64 -3.62 8.58
CA SER A 192 1.89 -4.35 8.52
C SER A 192 1.70 -5.86 8.47
N LEU A 193 0.63 -6.41 9.06
CA LEU A 193 0.25 -7.81 8.88
C LEU A 193 -0.13 -8.11 7.41
N MET A 194 -0.84 -7.19 6.75
CA MET A 194 -1.12 -7.29 5.31
C MET A 194 0.16 -7.20 4.46
N ILE A 195 1.12 -6.35 4.86
CA ILE A 195 2.43 -6.26 4.20
C ILE A 195 3.22 -7.56 4.32
N ILE A 196 3.17 -8.25 5.47
CA ILE A 196 3.79 -9.57 5.60
C ILE A 196 3.19 -10.55 4.59
N ALA A 197 1.86 -10.62 4.50
CA ALA A 197 1.18 -11.47 3.53
C ALA A 197 1.55 -11.12 2.08
N LEU A 198 1.69 -9.83 1.76
CA LEU A 198 2.14 -9.35 0.45
C LEU A 198 3.59 -9.77 0.17
N GLY A 199 4.49 -9.64 1.14
CA GLY A 199 5.88 -10.08 1.00
C GLY A 199 5.99 -11.57 0.73
N LEU A 200 5.19 -12.40 1.41
CA LEU A 200 5.13 -13.85 1.16
C LEU A 200 4.60 -14.18 -0.24
N ASN A 201 3.63 -13.41 -0.75
CA ASN A 201 3.17 -13.54 -2.13
C ASN A 201 4.26 -13.16 -3.13
N ILE A 202 4.99 -12.07 -2.91
CA ILE A 202 6.10 -11.62 -3.78
C ILE A 202 7.21 -12.68 -3.84
N ILE A 203 7.52 -13.35 -2.73
CA ILE A 203 8.51 -14.46 -2.69
C ILE A 203 7.98 -15.70 -3.44
N GLY A 204 6.66 -15.80 -3.64
CA GLY A 204 6.01 -16.93 -4.31
C GLY A 204 5.65 -18.08 -3.37
N VAL A 205 5.69 -17.86 -2.05
CA VAL A 205 5.35 -18.88 -1.04
C VAL A 205 3.84 -19.05 -0.90
N THR A 206 3.10 -17.94 -1.06
CA THR A 206 1.65 -17.91 -0.86
C THR A 206 0.93 -17.20 -2.01
N LYS A 207 -0.40 -17.34 -2.06
CA LYS A 207 -1.31 -16.59 -2.96
C LYS A 207 -2.48 -16.02 -2.18
N ILE A 208 -2.18 -15.18 -1.19
CA ILE A 208 -3.18 -14.55 -0.33
C ILE A 208 -3.83 -13.39 -1.09
N LYS A 209 -5.15 -13.30 -1.08
CA LYS A 209 -5.90 -12.17 -1.63
C LYS A 209 -5.83 -10.95 -0.71
N VAL A 210 -4.66 -10.34 -0.58
CA VAL A 210 -4.37 -9.29 0.42
C VAL A 210 -5.35 -8.11 0.31
N ALA A 211 -5.82 -7.79 -0.89
CA ALA A 211 -6.81 -6.74 -1.11
C ALA A 211 -8.14 -6.98 -0.36
N ASN A 212 -8.55 -8.22 -0.11
CA ASN A 212 -9.76 -8.52 0.68
C ASN A 212 -9.62 -8.18 2.17
N TYR A 213 -8.40 -7.93 2.65
CA TYR A 213 -8.14 -7.53 4.03
C TYR A 213 -8.15 -6.00 4.21
N LEU A 214 -8.19 -5.22 3.11
CA LEU A 214 -8.18 -3.75 3.15
C LEU A 214 -9.21 -3.11 4.09
N PRO A 215 -10.46 -3.62 4.20
CA PRO A 215 -11.43 -3.02 5.12
C PRO A 215 -10.99 -3.08 6.58
N ALA A 216 -10.08 -3.97 6.96
CA ALA A 216 -9.53 -4.03 8.31
C ALA A 216 -8.88 -2.68 8.71
N ILE A 217 -8.21 -1.99 7.78
CA ILE A 217 -7.60 -0.67 8.02
C ILE A 217 -8.63 0.37 8.46
N ILE A 218 -9.86 0.27 7.98
CA ILE A 218 -10.96 1.18 8.31
C ILE A 218 -11.65 0.74 9.61
N VAL A 219 -11.80 -0.58 9.82
CA VAL A 219 -12.42 -1.14 11.03
C VAL A 219 -11.57 -0.87 12.27
N THR A 220 -10.24 -0.97 12.17
CA THR A 220 -9.31 -0.77 13.30
C THR A 220 -9.53 0.55 14.07
N PRO A 221 -9.50 1.73 13.44
CA PRO A 221 -9.70 2.98 14.17
C PRO A 221 -11.11 3.12 14.75
N ILE A 222 -12.13 2.57 14.09
CA ILE A 222 -13.51 2.57 14.61
C ILE A 222 -13.58 1.75 15.90
N LEU A 223 -12.98 0.56 15.92
CA LEU A 223 -12.93 -0.28 17.11
C LEU A 223 -12.12 0.36 18.23
N CYS A 224 -10.96 0.96 17.93
CA CYS A 224 -10.19 1.73 18.92
C CYS A 224 -11.04 2.84 19.54
N TRP A 225 -11.78 3.57 18.72
CA TRP A 225 -12.62 4.67 19.18
C TRP A 225 -13.75 4.16 20.10
N ILE A 226 -14.46 3.08 19.73
CA ILE A 226 -15.50 2.47 20.56
C ILE A 226 -14.94 2.00 21.91
N VAL A 227 -13.79 1.32 21.90
CA VAL A 227 -13.17 0.83 23.14
C VAL A 227 -12.74 1.97 24.06
N THR A 228 -12.40 3.14 23.51
CA THR A 228 -12.01 4.31 24.31
C THR A 228 -13.22 5.01 24.95
N LEU A 229 -14.45 4.74 24.47
CA LEU A 229 -15.69 5.31 25.02
C LEU A 229 -16.29 4.48 26.18
N ILE A 230 -15.84 3.23 26.34
CA ILE A 230 -16.29 2.29 27.38
C ILE A 230 -15.33 2.38 28.56
#